data_AF-A0AAP6EBP4-F1
#
_entry.id   AF-A0AAP6EBP4-F1
#
_cell.length_a   1.000
_cell.length_b   1.000
_cell.length_c   1.000
_cell.angle_alpha   90.00
_cell.angle_beta   90.00
_cell.angle_gamma   90.00
#
_symmetry.space_group_name_H-M   'P 1'
#
loop_
_entity.id
_entity.type
_entity.pdbx_description
1 polymer ?
#
loop_
_entity_poly.entity_id
_entity_poly.type
_entity_poly.pdbx_seq_one_letter_code
_entity_poly.pdbx_strand_id
1 'polypeptide(L)'
;MLLEKKEVEKVNRTAFKDRVGELKKDRNLFFWIALLLAGTTIYQSYSVQEAIEKSQNTTEVVWVKLLPDGSHKISQFTPDNEQPIYTPTVNSLLSKYMQKRYGQLKETIERDYAEAAVFMSPVLTGEFADPKGFNVAQKVVDIQADMAAKRIYIEIKDIDHYDAIEGQFDGDCQRRMKSDPLISPPTAQY
;
A
#
# COMPACT_ATOMS: atom_id res chain seq x y z
N MET A 1 12.46 57.02 61.52
CA MET A 1 13.54 56.20 60.96
C MET A 1 13.65 56.55 59.49
N LEU A 2 14.52 57.52 59.14
CA LEU A 2 14.72 57.95 57.75
C LEU A 2 15.77 57.02 57.15
N LEU A 3 15.37 56.15 56.23
CA LEU A 3 16.32 55.36 55.45
C LEU A 3 17.27 56.32 54.74
N GLU A 4 18.58 56.13 54.90
CA GLU A 4 19.58 56.92 54.19
C GLU A 4 19.32 56.78 52.68
N LYS A 5 19.32 57.91 51.96
CA LYS A 5 19.02 57.95 50.50
C LYS A 5 19.81 56.92 49.69
N LYS A 6 21.03 56.62 50.13
CA LYS A 6 21.95 55.66 49.52
C LYS A 6 21.46 54.21 49.60
N GLU A 7 20.76 53.83 50.66
CA GLU A 7 20.18 52.49 50.80
C GLU A 7 18.93 52.33 49.93
N VAL A 8 18.08 53.35 49.87
CA VAL A 8 16.90 53.38 49.00
C VAL A 8 17.30 53.27 47.53
N GLU A 9 18.36 53.97 47.13
CA GLU A 9 18.89 53.91 45.76
C GLU A 9 19.47 52.52 45.42
N LYS A 10 20.16 51.88 46.37
CA LYS A 10 20.71 50.53 46.20
C LYS A 10 19.60 49.48 46.03
N VAL A 11 18.54 49.56 46.85
CA VAL A 11 17.37 48.67 46.77
C VAL A 11 16.59 48.88 45.47
N ASN A 12 16.40 50.13 45.03
CA ASN A 12 15.76 50.41 43.75
C ASN A 12 16.59 49.90 42.56
N ARG A 13 17.92 49.98 42.63
CA ARG A 13 18.82 49.48 41.59
C ARG A 13 18.80 47.96 41.48
N THR A 14 18.75 47.23 42.60
CA THR A 14 18.60 45.77 42.58
C THR A 14 17.23 45.36 42.07
N ALA A 15 16.15 45.98 42.57
CA ALA A 15 14.79 45.72 42.10
C ALA A 15 14.61 46.01 40.60
N PHE A 16 15.24 47.07 40.09
CA PHE A 16 15.24 47.37 38.66
C PHE A 16 16.03 46.33 37.85
N LYS A 17 17.19 45.90 38.33
CA LYS A 17 18.01 44.87 37.68
C LYS A 17 17.27 43.53 37.63
N ASP A 18 16.56 43.16 38.69
CA ASP A 18 15.78 41.94 38.77
C ASP A 18 14.59 41.98 37.81
N ARG A 19 13.82 43.08 37.77
CA ARG A 19 12.74 43.29 36.78
C ARG A 19 13.23 43.23 35.34
N VAL A 20 14.37 43.87 35.04
CA VAL A 20 14.98 43.80 33.69
C VAL A 20 15.44 42.38 33.37
N GLY A 21 15.90 41.61 34.36
CA GLY A 21 16.24 40.20 34.23
C GLY A 21 15.03 39.33 33.90
N GLU A 22 13.93 39.49 34.62
CA GLU A 22 12.66 38.80 34.38
C GLU A 22 12.09 39.12 32.99
N LEU A 23 12.08 40.40 32.60
CA LEU A 23 11.63 40.83 31.28
C LEU A 23 12.47 40.22 30.14
N LYS A 24 13.79 40.05 30.35
CA LYS A 24 14.65 39.37 29.37
C LYS A 24 14.36 37.87 29.29
N LYS A 25 14.09 37.24 30.42
CA LYS A 25 13.75 35.80 30.50
C LYS A 25 12.43 35.53 29.77
N ASP A 26 11.40 36.33 30.03
CA ASP A 26 10.09 36.18 29.40
C ASP A 26 10.17 36.41 27.89
N ARG A 27 10.90 37.45 27.45
CA ARG A 27 11.08 37.71 26.02
C ARG A 27 11.84 36.59 25.31
N ASN A 28 12.84 35.99 25.95
CA ASN A 28 13.57 34.85 25.40
C ASN A 28 12.67 33.61 25.32
N LEU A 29 11.84 33.36 26.34
CA LEU A 29 10.87 32.28 26.34
C LEU A 29 9.85 32.43 25.19
N PHE A 30 9.27 33.62 25.02
CA PHE A 30 8.35 33.90 23.91
C PHE A 30 9.02 33.78 22.54
N PHE A 31 10.30 34.14 22.42
CA PHE A 31 11.06 33.96 21.18
C PHE A 31 11.22 32.48 20.82
N TRP A 32 11.55 31.62 21.80
CA TRP A 32 11.64 30.18 21.59
C TRP A 32 10.30 29.52 21.27
N ILE A 33 9.23 29.95 21.93
CA ILE A 33 7.86 29.49 21.62
C ILE A 33 7.49 29.88 20.18
N ALA A 34 7.79 31.11 19.76
CA ALA A 34 7.53 31.56 18.39
C ALA A 34 8.34 30.77 17.35
N LEU A 35 9.61 30.45 17.64
CA LEU A 35 10.44 29.60 16.78
C LEU A 35 9.89 28.18 16.65
N LEU A 36 9.43 27.59 17.76
CA LEU A 36 8.81 26.27 17.75
C LEU A 36 7.53 26.30 16.92
N LEU A 37 6.68 27.32 17.11
CA LEU A 37 5.44 27.47 16.35
C LEU A 37 5.73 27.59 14.85
N ALA A 38 6.70 28.41 14.46
CA ALA A 38 7.12 28.55 13.07
C ALA A 38 7.62 27.22 12.48
N GLY A 39 8.42 26.48 13.24
CA GLY A 39 8.88 25.14 12.86
C GLY A 39 7.73 24.16 12.63
N THR A 40 6.73 24.15 13.52
CA THR A 40 5.55 23.28 13.37
C THR A 40 4.72 23.64 12.14
N THR A 41 4.55 24.92 11.82
CA THR A 41 3.80 25.36 10.62
C THR A 41 4.52 24.97 9.33
N ILE A 42 5.85 25.08 9.30
CA ILE A 42 6.66 24.63 8.16
C ILE A 42 6.52 23.12 7.98
N TYR A 43 6.65 22.35 9.06
CA TYR A 43 6.49 20.89 9.02
C TYR A 43 5.10 20.47 8.52
N GLN A 44 4.04 21.13 9.01
CA GLN A 44 2.67 20.91 8.53
C GLN A 44 2.50 21.25 7.05
N SER A 45 3.17 22.30 6.56
CA SER A 45 3.10 22.66 5.13
C SER A 45 3.72 21.58 4.24
N TYR A 46 4.83 20.98 4.66
CA TYR A 46 5.46 19.87 3.94
C TYR A 46 4.59 18.60 3.96
N SER A 47 4.00 18.24 5.11
CA SER A 47 3.15 17.06 5.20
C SER A 47 1.86 17.20 4.38
N VAL A 48 1.31 18.42 4.29
CA VAL A 48 0.16 18.72 3.43
C VAL A 48 0.53 18.59 1.94
N GLN A 49 1.73 19.01 1.53
CA GLN A 49 2.18 18.81 0.14
C GLN A 49 2.33 17.33 -0.20
N GLU A 50 2.90 16.51 0.68
CA GLU A 50 2.99 15.06 0.49
C GLU A 50 1.60 14.40 0.43
N ALA A 51 0.67 14.84 1.27
CA ALA A 51 -0.72 14.38 1.24
C ALA A 51 -1.45 14.80 -0.05
N ILE A 52 -1.20 16.02 -0.56
CA ILE A 52 -1.75 16.51 -1.83
C ILE A 52 -1.14 15.75 -3.01
N GLU A 53 0.17 15.50 -3.03
CA GLU A 53 0.82 14.73 -4.09
C GLU A 53 0.30 13.29 -4.12
N LYS A 54 0.10 12.67 -2.94
CA LYS A 54 -0.55 11.37 -2.80
C LYS A 54 -2.03 11.39 -3.22
N SER A 55 -2.73 12.50 -2.98
CA SER A 55 -4.11 12.73 -3.43
C SER A 55 -4.21 13.00 -4.94
N GLN A 56 -3.19 13.59 -5.56
CA GLN A 56 -3.16 13.84 -7.00
C GLN A 56 -2.82 12.57 -7.77
N ASN A 57 -1.97 11.70 -7.20
CA ASN A 57 -1.66 10.39 -7.77
C ASN A 57 -2.77 9.34 -7.55
N THR A 58 -3.73 9.59 -6.66
CA THR A 58 -4.99 8.84 -6.62
C THR A 58 -5.88 9.37 -7.74
N THR A 59 -5.60 8.89 -8.95
CA THR A 59 -6.32 9.30 -10.16
C THR A 59 -7.77 8.81 -10.06
N GLU A 60 -8.71 9.69 -9.76
CA GLU A 60 -10.13 9.44 -9.93
C GLU A 60 -10.41 9.29 -11.44
N VAL A 61 -10.46 8.05 -11.92
CA VAL A 61 -10.77 7.79 -13.33
C VAL A 61 -12.27 7.94 -13.54
N VAL A 62 -12.69 9.10 -14.04
CA VAL A 62 -14.08 9.37 -14.40
C VAL A 62 -14.36 8.86 -15.81
N TRP A 63 -15.14 7.79 -15.92
CA TRP A 63 -15.62 7.31 -17.22
C TRP A 63 -16.95 7.99 -17.56
N VAL A 64 -16.95 8.80 -18.63
CA VAL A 64 -18.17 9.39 -19.19
C VAL A 64 -18.69 8.49 -20.30
N LYS A 65 -19.78 7.77 -20.03
CA LYS A 65 -20.47 7.01 -21.09
C LYS A 65 -21.51 7.91 -21.74
N LEU A 66 -21.37 8.13 -23.04
CA LEU A 66 -22.39 8.73 -23.90
C LEU A 66 -23.38 7.64 -24.30
N LEU A 67 -24.64 7.84 -23.92
CA LEU A 67 -25.74 6.96 -24.31
C LEU A 67 -26.23 7.34 -25.72
N PRO A 68 -26.91 6.41 -26.44
CA PRO A 68 -27.37 6.64 -27.82
C PRO A 68 -28.38 7.78 -27.97
N ASP A 69 -28.98 8.24 -26.86
CA ASP A 69 -29.90 9.37 -26.77
C ASP A 69 -29.19 10.73 -26.60
N GLY A 70 -27.86 10.74 -26.54
CA GLY A 70 -27.05 11.94 -26.32
C GLY A 70 -26.91 12.34 -24.84
N SER A 71 -27.47 11.56 -23.91
CA SER A 71 -27.25 11.78 -22.48
C SER A 71 -25.88 11.24 -22.05
N HIS A 72 -25.29 11.84 -21.02
CA HIS A 72 -24.04 11.39 -20.43
C HIS A 72 -24.29 10.94 -18.99
N LYS A 73 -23.82 9.74 -18.64
CA LYS A 73 -23.76 9.29 -17.24
C LYS A 73 -22.32 9.34 -16.77
N ILE A 74 -22.10 10.08 -15.70
CA ILE A 74 -20.81 10.23 -15.02
C ILE A 74 -20.83 9.25 -13.84
N SER A 75 -20.01 8.20 -13.91
CA SER A 75 -19.82 7.29 -12.78
C SER A 75 -18.59 7.76 -12.02
N GLN A 76 -18.77 8.13 -10.74
CA GLN A 76 -17.68 8.51 -9.86
C GLN A 76 -17.20 7.25 -9.13
N PHE A 77 -15.93 6.90 -9.30
CA PHE A 77 -15.31 5.77 -8.62
C PHE A 77 -14.60 6.29 -7.37
N THR A 78 -15.14 6.00 -6.20
CA THR A 78 -14.42 6.23 -4.93
C THR A 78 -13.62 4.96 -4.64
N PRO A 79 -12.29 5.02 -4.50
CA PRO A 79 -11.49 3.88 -4.06
C PRO A 79 -11.74 3.64 -2.56
N ASP A 80 -12.89 3.06 -2.22
CA ASP A 80 -13.21 2.70 -0.85
C ASP A 80 -12.44 1.42 -0.44
N ASN A 81 -11.45 1.61 0.43
CA ASN A 81 -10.88 0.63 1.37
C ASN A 81 -10.17 -0.64 0.85
N GLU A 82 -9.93 -0.82 -0.45
CA GLU A 82 -8.93 -1.79 -0.88
C GLU A 82 -7.54 -1.14 -0.77
N GLN A 83 -6.73 -1.62 0.18
CA GLN A 83 -5.31 -1.28 0.19
C GLN A 83 -4.77 -1.59 -1.21
N PRO A 84 -4.10 -0.64 -1.89
CA PRO A 84 -3.58 -0.90 -3.23
C PRO A 84 -2.54 -2.01 -3.11
N ILE A 85 -2.93 -3.24 -3.50
CA ILE A 85 -1.99 -4.35 -3.58
C ILE A 85 -1.17 -4.08 -4.82
N TYR A 86 0.09 -3.66 -4.61
CA TYR A 86 0.97 -3.36 -5.71
C TYR A 86 1.21 -4.62 -6.58
N THR A 87 1.18 -4.47 -7.90
CA THR A 87 1.47 -5.53 -8.88
C THR A 87 2.74 -6.34 -8.55
N PRO A 88 3.87 -5.74 -8.11
CA PRO A 88 5.05 -6.49 -7.71
C PRO A 88 4.81 -7.45 -6.53
N THR A 89 3.92 -7.09 -5.61
CA THR A 89 3.56 -7.94 -4.46
C THR A 89 2.76 -9.15 -4.94
N VAL A 90 1.75 -8.94 -5.80
CA VAL A 90 0.97 -10.04 -6.38
C VAL A 90 1.88 -10.95 -7.21
N ASN A 91 2.74 -10.39 -8.07
CA ASN A 91 3.72 -11.14 -8.87
C ASN A 91 4.65 -11.97 -7.99
N SER A 92 5.15 -11.41 -6.89
CA SER A 92 6.03 -12.11 -5.96
C SER A 92 5.32 -13.27 -5.28
N LEU A 93 4.09 -13.05 -4.80
CA LEU A 93 3.29 -14.09 -4.13
C LEU A 93 2.86 -15.19 -5.10
N LEU A 94 2.43 -14.83 -6.30
CA LEU A 94 2.08 -15.79 -7.34
C LEU A 94 3.30 -16.59 -7.81
N SER A 95 4.45 -15.94 -7.94
CA SER A 95 5.72 -16.61 -8.22
C SER A 95 6.04 -17.65 -7.16
N LYS A 96 5.93 -17.25 -5.89
CA LYS A 96 6.17 -18.14 -4.76
C LYS A 96 5.21 -19.32 -4.79
N TYR A 97 3.91 -19.08 -4.98
CA TYR A 97 2.93 -20.15 -5.12
C TYR A 97 3.31 -21.14 -6.23
N MET A 98 3.63 -20.65 -7.43
CA MET A 98 4.01 -21.50 -8.57
C MET A 98 5.24 -22.36 -8.27
N GLN A 99 6.28 -21.76 -7.68
CA GLN A 99 7.50 -22.49 -7.31
C GLN A 99 7.22 -23.57 -6.26
N LYS A 100 6.40 -23.26 -5.25
CA LYS A 100 6.08 -24.17 -4.16
C LYS A 100 5.11 -25.28 -4.56
N ARG A 101 4.15 -24.97 -5.42
CA ARG A 101 3.11 -25.90 -5.89
C ARG A 101 3.61 -26.89 -6.93
N TYR A 102 4.50 -26.46 -7.82
CA TYR A 102 4.95 -27.24 -8.98
C TYR A 102 6.42 -27.67 -8.89
N GLY A 103 7.20 -27.05 -8.00
CA GLY A 103 8.55 -27.50 -7.69
C GLY A 103 8.55 -28.80 -6.90
N GLN A 104 9.67 -29.52 -6.98
CA GLN A 104 9.88 -30.76 -6.25
C GLN A 104 11.30 -30.83 -5.72
N LEU A 105 11.43 -30.64 -4.41
CA LEU A 105 12.68 -30.80 -3.66
C LEU A 105 12.40 -31.68 -2.47
N LYS A 106 13.03 -32.86 -2.44
CA LYS A 106 12.79 -33.88 -1.40
C LYS A 106 12.94 -33.31 0.01
N GLU A 107 13.89 -32.40 0.20
CA GLU A 107 14.24 -31.80 1.49
C GLU A 107 13.17 -30.82 2.01
N THR A 108 12.36 -30.25 1.11
CA THR A 108 11.41 -29.17 1.46
C THR A 108 9.99 -29.43 1.00
N ILE A 109 9.71 -30.56 0.33
CA ILE A 109 8.43 -30.84 -0.34
C ILE A 109 7.21 -30.70 0.56
N GLU A 110 7.31 -31.15 1.81
CA GLU A 110 6.22 -31.04 2.79
C GLU A 110 5.90 -29.57 3.12
N ARG A 111 6.94 -28.80 3.43
CA ARG A 111 6.81 -27.36 3.69
C ARG A 111 6.34 -26.62 2.45
N ASP A 112 6.87 -26.95 1.27
CA ASP A 112 6.54 -26.28 0.03
C ASP A 112 5.05 -26.50 -0.33
N TYR A 113 4.55 -27.73 -0.18
CA TYR A 113 3.13 -28.00 -0.40
C TYR A 113 2.22 -27.39 0.68
N ALA A 114 2.66 -27.32 1.94
CA ALA A 114 1.95 -26.58 2.98
C ALA A 114 1.87 -25.08 2.67
N GLU A 115 2.99 -24.46 2.25
CA GLU A 115 3.02 -23.05 1.83
C GLU A 115 2.14 -22.81 0.61
N ALA A 116 2.12 -23.72 -0.37
CA ALA A 116 1.26 -23.60 -1.55
C ALA A 116 -0.24 -23.64 -1.17
N ALA A 117 -0.62 -24.47 -0.20
CA ALA A 117 -2.01 -24.59 0.25
C ALA A 117 -2.55 -23.29 0.89
N VAL A 118 -1.68 -22.44 1.45
CA VAL A 118 -2.09 -21.14 2.02
C VAL A 118 -2.62 -20.17 0.96
N PHE A 119 -2.18 -20.30 -0.29
CA PHE A 119 -2.63 -19.46 -1.40
C PHE A 119 -3.88 -20.00 -2.10
N MET A 120 -4.37 -21.18 -1.71
CA MET A 120 -5.51 -21.83 -2.35
C MET A 120 -6.82 -21.48 -1.66
N SER A 121 -7.89 -21.39 -2.45
CA SER A 121 -9.25 -21.34 -1.91
C SER A 121 -9.62 -22.68 -1.26
N PRO A 122 -10.62 -22.73 -0.37
CA PRO A 122 -11.05 -23.98 0.26
C PRO A 122 -11.39 -25.09 -0.74
N VAL A 123 -11.95 -24.73 -1.90
CA VAL A 123 -12.25 -25.68 -2.99
C VAL A 123 -10.98 -26.26 -3.58
N LEU A 124 -10.01 -25.41 -3.95
CA LEU A 124 -8.73 -25.85 -4.51
C LEU A 124 -7.90 -26.65 -3.51
N THR A 125 -7.92 -26.28 -2.23
CA THR A 125 -7.27 -27.06 -1.17
C THR A 125 -7.90 -28.44 -1.03
N GLY A 126 -9.24 -28.53 -1.15
CA GLY A 126 -9.95 -29.81 -1.18
C GLY A 126 -9.51 -30.70 -2.34
N GLU A 127 -9.44 -30.16 -3.56
CA GLU A 127 -8.96 -30.88 -4.74
C GLU A 127 -7.48 -31.28 -4.63
N PHE A 128 -6.67 -30.42 -4.02
CA PHE A 128 -5.25 -30.68 -3.77
C PHE A 128 -5.03 -31.82 -2.77
N ALA A 129 -5.90 -31.93 -1.77
CA ALA A 129 -5.86 -32.98 -0.75
C ALA A 129 -6.61 -34.26 -1.15
N ASP A 130 -7.47 -34.24 -2.18
CA ASP A 130 -8.32 -35.36 -2.55
C ASP A 130 -7.49 -36.63 -2.85
N PRO A 131 -7.72 -37.75 -2.14
CA PRO A 131 -7.05 -39.02 -2.39
C PRO A 131 -7.25 -39.59 -3.81
N LYS A 132 -8.37 -39.26 -4.46
CA LYS A 132 -8.66 -39.63 -5.86
C LYS A 132 -8.13 -38.60 -6.86
N GLY A 133 -7.76 -37.42 -6.39
CA GLY A 133 -7.21 -36.32 -7.17
C GLY A 133 -5.70 -36.23 -7.01
N PHE A 134 -5.22 -35.04 -6.62
CA PHE A 134 -3.78 -34.80 -6.53
C PHE A 134 -3.11 -35.56 -5.37
N ASN A 135 -3.85 -35.83 -4.30
CA ASN A 135 -3.41 -36.56 -3.10
C ASN A 135 -2.05 -36.08 -2.59
N VAL A 136 -2.01 -34.81 -2.13
CA VAL A 136 -0.78 -34.17 -1.64
C VAL A 136 -0.08 -34.98 -0.54
N ALA A 137 -0.85 -35.61 0.37
CA ALA A 137 -0.31 -36.36 1.49
C ALA A 137 0.50 -37.57 1.02
N GLN A 138 -0.05 -38.36 0.10
CA GLN A 138 0.67 -39.51 -0.44
C GLN A 138 1.86 -39.09 -1.29
N LYS A 139 1.72 -38.03 -2.10
CA LYS A 139 2.84 -37.51 -2.91
C LYS A 139 4.04 -37.09 -2.07
N VAL A 140 3.81 -36.45 -0.93
CA VAL A 140 4.90 -36.08 0.00
C VAL A 140 5.63 -37.33 0.47
N VAL A 141 4.90 -38.35 0.92
CA VAL A 141 5.47 -39.62 1.39
C VAL A 141 6.27 -40.29 0.29
N ASP A 142 5.73 -40.37 -0.93
CA ASP A 142 6.38 -41.02 -2.06
C ASP A 142 7.69 -40.31 -2.45
N ILE A 143 7.68 -38.98 -2.51
CA ILE A 143 8.86 -38.17 -2.85
C ILE A 143 9.93 -38.26 -1.76
N GLN A 144 9.52 -38.33 -0.49
CA GLN A 144 10.45 -38.49 0.63
C GLN A 144 11.02 -39.90 0.72
N ALA A 145 10.24 -40.94 0.40
CA ALA A 145 10.69 -42.32 0.40
C ALA A 145 11.65 -42.63 -0.76
N ASP A 146 11.48 -41.96 -1.91
CA ASP A 146 12.33 -42.17 -3.09
C ASP A 146 13.75 -41.60 -2.89
N MET A 147 14.77 -42.47 -2.91
CA MET A 147 16.17 -42.06 -2.81
C MET A 147 16.70 -41.40 -4.09
N ALA A 148 16.06 -41.65 -5.24
CA ALA A 148 16.38 -41.07 -6.53
C ALA A 148 15.34 -40.02 -6.97
N ALA A 149 14.61 -39.44 -6.01
CA ALA A 149 13.55 -38.47 -6.27
C ALA A 149 14.03 -37.36 -7.22
N LYS A 150 13.32 -37.20 -8.33
CA LYS A 150 13.63 -36.17 -9.32
C LYS A 150 13.51 -34.79 -8.67
N ARG A 151 14.56 -33.98 -8.81
CA ARG A 151 14.55 -32.56 -8.45
C ARG A 151 13.96 -31.73 -9.58
N ILE A 152 12.95 -30.93 -9.27
CA ILE A 152 12.26 -30.07 -10.23
C ILE A 152 12.30 -28.64 -9.71
N TYR A 153 12.95 -27.78 -10.48
CA TYR A 153 13.02 -26.34 -10.24
C TYR A 153 12.09 -25.63 -11.21
N ILE A 154 11.35 -24.64 -10.71
CA ILE A 154 10.42 -23.84 -11.51
C ILE A 154 11.01 -22.45 -11.67
N GLU A 155 11.31 -22.08 -12.91
CA GLU A 155 11.72 -20.75 -13.30
C GLU A 155 10.54 -20.04 -13.96
N ILE A 156 10.22 -18.84 -13.48
CA ILE A 156 9.12 -18.04 -13.99
C ILE A 156 9.73 -16.95 -14.86
N LYS A 157 9.36 -16.93 -16.14
CA LYS A 157 9.89 -15.96 -17.10
C LYS A 157 9.15 -14.64 -17.06
N ASP A 158 7.83 -14.72 -16.96
CA ASP A 158 6.96 -13.56 -16.94
C ASP A 158 5.65 -13.90 -16.21
N ILE A 159 5.05 -12.90 -15.59
CA ILE A 159 3.73 -12.98 -14.98
C ILE A 159 2.92 -11.79 -15.47
N ASP A 160 1.91 -12.11 -16.27
CA ASP A 160 0.88 -11.17 -16.68
C ASP A 160 -0.42 -11.54 -15.96
N HIS A 161 -0.81 -10.74 -14.96
CA HIS A 161 -2.10 -10.87 -14.29
C HIS A 161 -2.89 -9.58 -14.44
N TYR A 162 -4.20 -9.75 -14.62
CA TYR A 162 -5.15 -8.65 -14.71
C TYR A 162 -5.93 -8.55 -13.40
N ASP A 163 -5.93 -7.37 -12.81
CA ASP A 163 -6.81 -7.07 -11.70
C ASP A 163 -8.22 -6.90 -12.28
N ALA A 164 -9.10 -7.85 -11.97
CA ALA A 164 -10.50 -7.77 -12.38
C ALA A 164 -11.21 -6.78 -11.45
N ILE A 165 -11.34 -5.53 -11.90
CA ILE A 165 -12.16 -4.54 -11.21
C ILE A 165 -13.62 -4.87 -11.50
N GLU A 166 -14.39 -5.26 -10.48
CA GLU A 166 -15.83 -5.42 -10.60
C GLU A 166 -16.46 -4.03 -10.81
N GLY A 167 -16.84 -3.73 -12.05
CA GLY A 167 -17.63 -2.55 -12.35
C GLY A 167 -19.06 -2.77 -11.87
N GLN A 168 -19.45 -2.12 -10.78
CA GLN A 168 -20.88 -1.96 -10.44
C GLN A 168 -21.50 -0.97 -11.43
N PHE A 169 -22.13 -1.51 -12.47
CA PHE A 169 -23.03 -0.75 -13.31
C PHE A 169 -24.44 -0.98 -12.74
N ASP A 170 -25.15 0.11 -12.42
CA ASP A 170 -26.55 0.00 -12.00
C ASP A 170 -27.35 -0.81 -13.04
N GLY A 171 -27.78 -2.00 -12.62
CA GLY A 171 -28.52 -2.96 -13.45
C GLY A 171 -27.63 -3.96 -14.18
N ASP A 172 -27.60 -5.19 -13.66
CA ASP A 172 -26.96 -6.40 -14.18
C ASP A 172 -25.43 -6.47 -14.16
N CYS A 173 -24.95 -7.26 -13.20
CA CYS A 173 -23.58 -7.70 -13.03
C CYS A 173 -23.13 -8.51 -14.27
N GLN A 174 -22.37 -7.89 -15.17
CA GLN A 174 -21.62 -8.60 -16.21
C GLN A 174 -20.13 -8.24 -16.12
N ARG A 175 -19.31 -9.23 -15.77
CA ARG A 175 -17.84 -9.16 -15.89
C ARG A 175 -17.47 -8.85 -17.34
N ARG A 176 -16.66 -7.81 -17.58
CA ARG A 176 -15.94 -7.65 -18.84
C ARG A 176 -14.45 -7.53 -18.57
N MET A 177 -13.69 -8.49 -19.11
CA MET A 177 -12.25 -8.39 -19.28
C MET A 177 -11.96 -7.29 -20.31
N LYS A 178 -11.01 -6.41 -20.00
CA LYS A 178 -10.48 -5.42 -20.95
C LYS A 178 -9.49 -6.13 -21.88
N SER A 179 -9.88 -6.36 -23.13
CA SER A 179 -8.94 -6.73 -24.20
C SER A 179 -8.33 -5.45 -24.77
N ASP A 180 -7.00 -5.30 -24.70
CA ASP A 180 -6.31 -4.19 -25.36
C ASP A 180 -6.23 -4.38 -26.89
N PRO A 181 -6.16 -3.28 -27.65
CA PRO A 181 -6.34 -3.26 -29.09
C PRO A 181 -5.02 -3.57 -29.81
N LEU A 182 -4.77 -4.85 -30.09
CA LEU A 182 -3.73 -5.27 -31.04
C LEU A 182 -4.36 -6.08 -32.18
N ILE A 183 -5.17 -5.42 -33.00
CA ILE A 183 -5.49 -5.89 -34.36
C ILE A 183 -5.38 -4.70 -35.31
N SER A 184 -4.58 -4.90 -36.35
CA SER A 184 -4.10 -4.02 -37.42
C SER A 184 -5.15 -3.14 -38.12
N PRO A 185 -4.75 -2.03 -38.78
CA PRO A 185 -5.67 -1.13 -39.46
C PRO A 185 -6.33 -1.85 -40.66
N PRO A 186 -7.62 -1.63 -40.95
CA PRO A 186 -8.19 -2.08 -42.21
C PRO A 186 -7.70 -1.16 -43.32
N THR A 187 -6.95 -1.75 -44.24
CA THR A 187 -6.64 -1.25 -45.57
C THR A 187 -7.93 -0.78 -46.26
N ALA A 188 -7.98 0.49 -46.63
CA ALA A 188 -9.00 0.99 -47.52
C ALA A 188 -8.79 0.38 -48.91
N GLN A 189 -9.79 -0.32 -49.43
CA GLN A 189 -9.93 -0.58 -50.86
C GLN A 189 -11.21 0.11 -51.33
N TYR A 190 -11.03 0.97 -52.33
CA TYR A 190 -12.09 1.54 -53.16
C TYR A 190 -12.60 0.48 -54.15
#